data_AF-A0A0L6USR2-F1
#
_entry.id   AF-A0A0L6USR2-F1
#
_cell.length_a   1.000
_cell.length_b   1.000
_cell.length_c   1.000
_cell.angle_alpha   90.00
_cell.angle_beta   90.00
_cell.angle_gamma   90.00
#
_symmetry.space_group_name_H-M   'P 1'
#
loop_
_entity.id
_entity.type
_entity.pdbx_description
1 polymer ?
#
loop_
_entity_poly.entity_id
_entity_poly.type
_entity_poly.pdbx_seq_one_letter_code
_entity_poly.pdbx_strand_id
1 'polypeptide(L)'
;MSASATPAHQPEEKPKASSSPDASPLPTLTLFDGVTNVLLLSSVGFLLGVLFLVLVAEYGVLYTRGSPTEEAYIAAEQAYLTLWTSGLEVKAMLHVMILVPILTLSMKLSRYTEAAIYFDGVSLGMMMGVLGLYTGSTIPNVRKLAHAPSTPTLVRLVAANPQPLDGVGLLHRFLILLSHPAHALLTPQKALENQRLQTAELLANPIPRQELLKITAAGHSIAIFLLVGIILLQLGKLYAEIEDAKLKAQFRLQQSQLSKLKKDQ
;
A
#
# COMPACT_ATOMS: atom_id res chain seq x y z
N MET A 1 61.72 -41.49 57.10
CA MET A 1 60.97 -41.65 55.83
C MET A 1 59.73 -40.76 55.94
N SER A 2 59.83 -39.42 55.94
CA SER A 2 60.02 -38.46 54.81
C SER A 2 59.02 -38.70 53.67
N ALA A 3 57.94 -37.92 53.61
CA ALA A 3 57.67 -36.80 52.67
C ALA A 3 57.00 -37.31 51.36
N SER A 4 56.15 -36.63 50.57
CA SER A 4 55.67 -35.25 50.42
C SER A 4 54.44 -35.29 49.48
N ALA A 5 53.57 -34.28 49.54
CA ALA A 5 52.45 -34.04 48.61
C ALA A 5 52.91 -33.52 47.23
N THR A 6 52.10 -33.67 46.16
CA THR A 6 52.02 -32.79 44.96
C THR A 6 50.72 -33.06 44.15
N PRO A 7 50.06 -32.06 43.50
CA PRO A 7 48.66 -32.11 43.07
C PRO A 7 48.41 -32.15 41.54
N ALA A 8 47.13 -32.40 41.18
CA ALA A 8 46.34 -31.99 40.01
C ALA A 8 46.98 -31.84 38.62
N HIS A 9 46.47 -32.62 37.65
CA HIS A 9 46.59 -32.35 36.21
C HIS A 9 45.19 -32.43 35.58
N GLN A 10 44.59 -31.28 35.25
CA GLN A 10 43.51 -31.21 34.26
C GLN A 10 44.14 -30.94 32.89
N PRO A 11 43.63 -31.54 31.80
CA PRO A 11 44.17 -31.33 30.46
C PRO A 11 43.79 -29.94 29.92
N GLU A 12 44.78 -29.27 29.32
CA GLU A 12 44.67 -27.96 28.68
C GLU A 12 43.55 -27.93 27.62
N GLU A 13 42.60 -27.01 27.80
CA GLU A 13 41.63 -26.66 26.77
C GLU A 13 42.27 -25.71 25.75
N LYS A 14 42.41 -26.19 24.52
CA LYS A 14 42.99 -25.47 23.37
C LYS A 14 42.19 -24.18 23.10
N PRO A 15 42.81 -22.99 22.98
CA PRO A 15 42.05 -21.75 22.77
C PRO A 15 41.41 -21.77 21.38
N LYS A 16 40.07 -21.72 21.37
CA LYS A 16 39.25 -21.60 20.16
C LYS A 16 39.59 -20.26 19.49
N ALA A 17 40.13 -20.34 18.27
CA ALA A 17 40.52 -19.20 17.46
C ALA A 17 39.42 -18.13 17.42
N SER A 18 39.78 -16.91 17.79
CA SER A 18 38.92 -15.73 17.71
C SER A 18 38.43 -15.56 16.27
N SER A 19 37.13 -15.79 16.03
CA SER A 19 36.47 -15.29 14.82
C SER A 19 36.61 -13.77 14.82
N SER A 20 37.36 -13.26 13.85
CA SER A 20 37.43 -11.84 13.51
C SER A 20 36.03 -11.24 13.45
N PRO A 21 35.74 -10.11 14.11
CA PRO A 21 34.45 -9.46 14.00
C PRO A 21 34.33 -8.85 12.60
N ASP A 22 33.32 -9.29 11.86
CA ASP A 22 32.93 -8.79 10.55
C ASP A 22 32.98 -7.26 10.49
N ALA A 23 33.91 -6.72 9.71
CA ALA A 23 34.08 -5.30 9.48
C ALA A 23 33.11 -4.85 8.40
N SER A 24 31.86 -4.55 8.78
CA SER A 24 30.94 -3.78 7.94
C SER A 24 30.62 -2.44 8.61
N PRO A 25 31.26 -1.33 8.20
CA PRO A 25 30.82 0.01 8.57
C PRO A 25 29.75 0.48 7.58
N LEU A 26 28.69 1.11 8.08
CA LEU A 26 27.54 1.68 7.35
C LEU A 26 26.33 0.74 7.20
N PRO A 27 25.10 1.30 7.25
CA PRO A 27 23.87 0.52 7.31
C PRO A 27 23.83 -0.44 6.13
N THR A 28 23.54 -1.72 6.39
CA THR A 28 23.02 -2.62 5.38
C THR A 28 21.61 -2.14 5.01
N LEU A 29 21.51 -0.98 4.37
CA LEU A 29 20.42 -0.68 3.47
C LEU A 29 20.58 -1.72 2.38
N THR A 30 19.99 -2.89 2.60
CA THR A 30 20.10 -3.97 1.64
C THR A 30 19.56 -3.42 0.33
N LEU A 31 20.17 -3.77 -0.80
CA LEU A 31 19.66 -3.35 -2.12
C LEU A 31 18.14 -3.58 -2.21
N PHE A 32 17.68 -4.66 -1.59
CA PHE A 32 16.28 -5.01 -1.40
C PHE A 32 15.46 -3.95 -0.64
N ASP A 33 15.94 -3.42 0.48
CA ASP A 33 15.28 -2.35 1.23
C ASP A 33 15.18 -1.05 0.41
N GLY A 34 16.23 -0.73 -0.36
CA GLY A 34 16.21 0.39 -1.29
C GLY A 34 15.14 0.22 -2.39
N VAL A 35 15.14 -0.95 -3.04
CA VAL A 35 14.20 -1.25 -4.14
C VAL A 35 12.75 -1.28 -3.65
N THR A 36 12.46 -1.92 -2.52
CA THR A 36 11.10 -1.97 -1.96
C THR A 36 10.60 -0.58 -1.53
N ASN A 37 11.46 0.26 -0.95
CA ASN A 37 11.10 1.63 -0.60
C ASN A 37 10.80 2.49 -1.84
N VAL A 38 11.64 2.39 -2.89
CA VAL A 38 11.42 3.13 -4.15
C VAL A 38 10.13 2.65 -4.83
N LEU A 39 9.89 1.34 -4.86
CA LEU A 39 8.67 0.78 -5.43
C LEU A 39 7.42 1.23 -4.67
N LEU A 40 7.47 1.23 -3.34
CA LEU A 40 6.39 1.72 -2.49
C LEU A 40 6.11 3.21 -2.71
N LEU A 41 7.14 4.06 -2.61
CA LEU A 41 7.00 5.52 -2.72
C LEU A 41 6.57 5.94 -4.13
N SER A 42 7.08 5.30 -5.18
CA SER A 42 6.67 5.60 -6.56
C SER A 42 5.20 5.26 -6.80
N SER A 43 4.73 4.10 -6.33
CA SER A 43 3.34 3.69 -6.47
C SER A 43 2.39 4.56 -5.64
N VAL A 44 2.73 4.85 -4.37
CA VAL A 44 1.95 5.76 -3.52
C VAL A 44 1.93 7.18 -4.08
N GLY A 45 3.08 7.67 -4.59
CA GLY A 45 3.19 8.97 -5.24
C GLY A 45 2.35 9.06 -6.52
N PHE A 46 2.30 7.99 -7.31
CA PHE A 46 1.43 7.90 -8.49
C PHE A 46 -0.05 8.02 -8.09
N LEU A 47 -0.52 7.24 -7.11
CA LEU A 47 -1.90 7.30 -6.62
C LEU A 47 -2.25 8.69 -6.08
N LEU A 48 -1.32 9.28 -5.34
CA LEU A 48 -1.47 10.62 -4.81
C LEU A 48 -1.58 11.66 -5.94
N GLY A 49 -0.78 11.52 -7.00
CA GLY A 49 -0.85 12.37 -8.19
C GLY A 49 -2.21 12.28 -8.91
N VAL A 50 -2.76 11.07 -9.07
CA VAL A 50 -4.11 10.88 -9.63
C VAL A 50 -5.17 11.57 -8.76
N LEU A 51 -5.08 11.40 -7.43
CA LEU A 51 -6.01 12.07 -6.52
C LEU A 51 -5.87 13.59 -6.55
N PHE A 52 -4.65 14.14 -6.68
CA PHE A 52 -4.45 15.58 -6.85
C PHE A 52 -5.02 16.10 -8.18
N LEU A 53 -4.90 15.34 -9.27
CA LEU A 53 -5.52 15.70 -10.55
C LEU A 53 -7.04 15.84 -10.39
N VAL A 54 -7.66 14.88 -9.71
CA VAL A 54 -9.11 14.89 -9.46
C VAL A 54 -9.50 15.97 -8.44
N LEU A 55 -8.66 16.22 -7.42
CA LEU A 55 -8.88 17.25 -6.41
C LEU A 55 -9.04 18.65 -7.03
N VAL A 56 -8.33 18.94 -8.13
CA VAL A 56 -8.49 20.21 -8.86
C VAL A 56 -9.92 20.40 -9.34
N ALA A 57 -10.55 19.34 -9.84
CA ALA A 57 -11.96 19.37 -10.27
C ALA A 57 -12.94 19.38 -9.08
N GLU A 58 -12.56 18.79 -7.96
CA GLU A 58 -13.38 18.71 -6.74
C GLU A 58 -13.30 19.95 -5.86
N TYR A 59 -12.31 20.83 -6.07
CA TYR A 59 -12.08 21.99 -5.22
C TYR A 59 -13.34 22.84 -5.06
N GLY A 60 -14.03 23.07 -6.18
CA GLY A 60 -15.30 23.82 -6.24
C GLY A 60 -16.46 23.15 -5.49
N VAL A 61 -16.41 21.83 -5.30
CA VAL A 61 -17.49 21.04 -4.68
C VAL A 61 -17.34 20.98 -3.16
N LEU A 62 -16.10 20.87 -2.65
CA LEU A 62 -15.85 20.59 -1.24
C LEU A 62 -15.23 21.75 -0.46
N TYR A 63 -14.45 22.63 -1.12
CA TYR A 63 -13.58 23.59 -0.43
C TYR A 63 -13.99 25.06 -0.62
N THR A 64 -15.07 25.34 -1.36
CA THR A 64 -15.59 26.70 -1.53
C THR A 64 -16.36 27.18 -0.30
N ARG A 65 -16.19 28.44 0.07
CA ARG A 65 -16.98 29.08 1.13
C ARG A 65 -18.36 29.46 0.58
N GLY A 66 -19.36 28.59 0.77
CA GLY A 66 -20.74 28.80 0.32
C GLY A 66 -21.38 27.52 -0.21
N SER A 67 -22.57 27.66 -0.81
CA SER A 67 -23.16 26.54 -1.55
C SER A 67 -22.38 26.32 -2.85
N PRO A 68 -21.95 25.08 -3.16
CA PRO A 68 -21.22 24.81 -4.39
C PRO A 68 -22.03 25.22 -5.63
N THR A 69 -21.36 25.81 -6.61
CA THR A 69 -21.99 26.22 -7.87
C THR A 69 -22.32 25.00 -8.72
N GLU A 70 -23.29 25.13 -9.63
CA GLU A 70 -23.63 24.05 -10.57
C GLU A 70 -22.44 23.68 -11.47
N GLU A 71 -21.66 24.68 -11.89
CA GLU A 71 -20.43 24.49 -12.66
C GLU A 71 -19.40 23.61 -11.93
N ALA A 72 -19.28 23.74 -10.61
CA ALA A 72 -18.37 22.92 -9.82
C ALA A 72 -18.79 21.43 -9.83
N TYR A 73 -20.09 21.16 -9.72
CA TYR A 73 -20.59 19.78 -9.83
C TYR A 73 -20.35 19.20 -11.23
N ILE A 74 -20.55 20.01 -12.27
CA ILE A 74 -20.30 19.58 -13.66
C ILE A 74 -18.82 19.27 -13.87
N ALA A 75 -17.90 20.11 -13.38
CA ALA A 75 -16.47 19.90 -13.49
C ALA A 75 -16.01 18.61 -12.77
N ALA A 76 -16.46 18.40 -11.53
CA ALA A 76 -16.15 17.18 -10.78
C ALA A 76 -16.69 15.92 -11.47
N GLU A 77 -17.92 15.99 -12.00
CA GLU A 77 -18.48 14.87 -12.74
C GLU A 77 -17.72 14.58 -14.03
N GLN A 78 -17.36 15.61 -14.80
CA GLN A 78 -16.58 15.43 -16.01
C GLN A 78 -15.25 14.74 -15.71
N ALA A 79 -14.57 15.10 -14.61
CA ALA A 79 -13.34 14.43 -14.20
C ALA A 79 -13.57 12.93 -13.89
N TYR A 80 -14.63 12.61 -13.14
CA TYR A 80 -14.96 11.22 -12.81
C TYR A 80 -15.35 10.40 -14.04
N LEU A 81 -16.18 10.95 -14.93
CA LEU A 81 -16.61 10.27 -16.13
C LEU A 81 -15.48 10.13 -17.15
N THR A 82 -14.55 11.09 -17.21
CA THR A 82 -13.34 10.96 -18.04
C THR A 82 -12.50 9.78 -17.56
N LEU A 83 -12.29 9.65 -16.25
CA LEU A 83 -11.54 8.52 -15.70
C LEU A 83 -12.31 7.20 -15.88
N TRP A 84 -13.64 7.23 -15.74
CA TRP A 84 -14.51 6.07 -15.92
C TRP A 84 -14.60 5.59 -17.37
N THR A 85 -14.56 6.48 -18.35
CA THR A 85 -14.65 6.14 -19.78
C THR A 85 -13.29 5.91 -20.43
N SER A 86 -12.20 6.12 -19.69
CA SER A 86 -10.83 5.84 -20.14
C SER A 86 -10.65 4.39 -20.61
N GLY A 87 -9.64 4.19 -21.47
CA GLY A 87 -9.25 2.88 -21.98
C GLY A 87 -8.92 1.88 -20.86
N LEU A 88 -9.00 0.58 -21.19
CA LEU A 88 -8.73 -0.49 -20.23
C LEU A 88 -7.33 -0.37 -19.63
N GLU A 89 -6.37 0.13 -20.41
CA GLU A 89 -4.98 0.32 -20.02
C GLU A 89 -4.86 1.23 -18.80
N VAL A 90 -5.56 2.37 -18.81
CA VAL A 90 -5.54 3.36 -17.72
C VAL A 90 -6.13 2.77 -16.45
N LYS A 91 -7.28 2.09 -16.57
CA LYS A 91 -7.94 1.43 -15.44
C LYS A 91 -7.08 0.32 -14.88
N ALA A 92 -6.49 -0.50 -15.72
CA ALA A 92 -5.67 -1.62 -15.29
C ALA A 92 -4.40 -1.13 -14.58
N MET A 93 -3.75 -0.09 -15.09
CA MET A 93 -2.63 0.56 -14.42
C MET A 93 -3.03 1.07 -13.02
N LEU A 94 -4.18 1.73 -12.87
CA LEU A 94 -4.65 2.22 -11.57
C LEU A 94 -4.82 1.08 -10.56
N HIS A 95 -5.43 -0.04 -10.96
CA HIS A 95 -5.59 -1.20 -10.08
C HIS A 95 -4.24 -1.85 -9.72
N VAL A 96 -3.31 -1.95 -10.67
CA VAL A 96 -1.95 -2.45 -10.39
C VAL A 96 -1.24 -1.53 -9.39
N MET A 97 -1.34 -0.21 -9.56
CA MET A 97 -0.74 0.78 -8.65
C MET A 97 -1.41 0.81 -7.27
N ILE A 98 -2.66 0.33 -7.13
CA ILE A 98 -3.29 0.08 -5.83
C ILE A 98 -2.77 -1.22 -5.20
N LEU A 99 -2.48 -2.25 -6.00
CA LEU A 99 -2.02 -3.55 -5.51
C LEU A 99 -0.56 -3.53 -5.06
N VAL A 100 0.32 -2.80 -5.77
CA VAL A 100 1.76 -2.75 -5.50
C VAL A 100 2.09 -2.31 -4.06
N PRO A 101 1.50 -1.24 -3.49
CA PRO A 101 1.76 -0.84 -2.10
C PRO A 101 1.34 -1.91 -1.10
N ILE A 102 0.21 -2.58 -1.32
CA ILE A 102 -0.29 -3.64 -0.44
C ILE A 102 0.72 -4.79 -0.40
N LEU A 103 1.13 -5.29 -1.57
CA LEU A 103 2.09 -6.40 -1.66
C LEU A 103 3.45 -6.01 -1.06
N THR A 104 3.94 -4.81 -1.37
CA THR A 104 5.23 -4.33 -0.88
C THR A 104 5.23 -4.19 0.65
N LEU A 105 4.17 -3.61 1.22
CA LEU A 105 4.02 -3.47 2.67
C LEU A 105 3.84 -4.82 3.37
N SER A 106 3.11 -5.77 2.76
CA SER A 106 3.01 -7.14 3.31
C SER A 106 4.36 -7.85 3.33
N MET A 107 5.16 -7.74 2.26
CA MET A 107 6.53 -8.30 2.23
C MET A 107 7.45 -7.65 3.26
N LYS A 108 7.33 -6.33 3.47
CA LYS A 108 8.12 -5.63 4.49
C LYS A 108 7.69 -6.02 5.91
N LEU A 109 6.38 -6.14 6.14
CA LEU A 109 5.79 -6.53 7.42
C LEU A 109 6.20 -7.95 7.85
N SER A 110 6.41 -8.87 6.91
CA SER A 110 6.83 -10.24 7.21
C SER A 110 8.24 -10.37 7.81
N ARG A 111 9.02 -9.28 7.88
CA ARG A 111 10.31 -9.27 8.59
C ARG A 111 10.15 -9.19 10.11
N TYR A 112 8.94 -8.91 10.62
CA TYR A 112 8.58 -8.89 12.05
C TYR A 112 9.55 -8.13 12.97
N THR A 113 10.22 -7.09 12.46
CA THR A 113 11.01 -6.18 13.30
C THR A 113 10.08 -5.17 13.97
N GLU A 114 10.50 -4.59 15.10
CA GLU A 114 9.72 -3.55 15.78
C GLU A 114 9.38 -2.39 14.81
N ALA A 115 10.37 -1.92 14.05
CA ALA A 115 10.16 -0.90 13.02
C ALA A 115 9.18 -1.37 11.92
N ALA A 116 9.24 -2.63 11.47
CA ALA A 116 8.30 -3.14 10.47
C ALA A 116 6.86 -3.19 11.01
N ILE A 117 6.66 -3.62 12.26
CA ILE A 117 5.32 -3.69 12.87
C ILE A 117 4.70 -2.30 13.00
N TYR A 118 5.46 -1.32 13.52
CA TYR A 118 4.93 0.02 13.77
C TYR A 118 4.83 0.88 12.50
N PHE A 119 5.87 0.93 11.67
CA PHE A 119 5.86 1.79 10.48
C PHE A 119 5.18 1.13 9.29
N ASP A 120 5.56 -0.10 8.93
CA ASP A 120 4.98 -0.78 7.77
C ASP A 120 3.59 -1.36 8.07
N GLY A 121 3.33 -1.82 9.30
CA GLY A 121 2.00 -2.30 9.71
C GLY A 121 0.94 -1.20 9.72
N VAL A 122 1.25 -0.03 10.28
CA VAL A 122 0.33 1.13 10.23
C VAL A 122 0.16 1.63 8.80
N SER A 123 1.25 1.66 8.01
CA SER A 123 1.16 2.01 6.59
C SER A 123 0.25 1.04 5.82
N LEU A 124 0.31 -0.26 6.11
CA LEU A 124 -0.58 -1.26 5.50
C LEU A 124 -2.03 -1.03 5.92
N GLY A 125 -2.29 -0.71 7.18
CA GLY A 125 -3.62 -0.34 7.67
C GLY A 125 -4.18 0.90 6.94
N MET A 126 -3.37 1.95 6.77
CA MET A 126 -3.73 3.13 5.99
C MET A 126 -4.03 2.79 4.53
N MET A 127 -3.21 1.93 3.91
CA MET A 127 -3.41 1.47 2.53
C MET A 127 -4.69 0.63 2.40
N MET A 128 -5.03 -0.19 3.39
CA MET A 128 -6.31 -0.91 3.45
C MET A 128 -7.50 0.06 3.58
N GLY A 129 -7.33 1.16 4.32
CA GLY A 129 -8.30 2.25 4.36
C GLY A 129 -8.52 2.89 2.99
N VAL A 130 -7.44 3.17 2.25
CA VAL A 130 -7.51 3.67 0.85
C VAL A 130 -8.22 2.66 -0.06
N LEU A 131 -7.91 1.36 0.05
CA LEU A 131 -8.60 0.32 -0.71
C LEU A 131 -10.09 0.26 -0.37
N GLY A 132 -10.45 0.42 0.90
CA GLY A 132 -11.84 0.49 1.36
C GLY A 132 -12.59 1.69 0.78
N LEU A 133 -11.97 2.87 0.75
CA LEU A 133 -12.54 4.06 0.12
C LEU A 133 -12.71 3.88 -1.39
N TYR A 134 -11.70 3.31 -2.06
CA TYR A 134 -11.74 3.05 -3.50
C TYR A 134 -12.87 2.07 -3.87
N THR A 135 -12.94 0.92 -3.20
CA THR A 135 -13.91 -0.14 -3.52
C THR A 135 -15.32 0.14 -2.99
N GLY A 136 -15.42 0.78 -1.82
CA GLY A 136 -16.67 1.05 -1.11
C GLY A 136 -17.33 2.39 -1.41
N SER A 137 -16.56 3.40 -1.86
CA SER A 137 -17.09 4.73 -2.19
C SER A 137 -16.89 5.09 -3.66
N THR A 138 -15.64 5.18 -4.13
CA THR A 138 -15.33 5.69 -5.48
C THR A 138 -15.99 4.87 -6.58
N ILE A 139 -15.75 3.55 -6.61
CA ILE A 139 -16.28 2.67 -7.66
C ILE A 139 -17.82 2.65 -7.70
N PRO A 140 -18.56 2.41 -6.60
CA PRO A 140 -20.02 2.36 -6.65
C PRO A 140 -20.65 3.72 -6.97
N ASN A 141 -20.11 4.82 -6.46
CA ASN A 141 -20.67 6.15 -6.73
C ASN A 141 -20.45 6.59 -8.17
N VAL A 142 -19.24 6.40 -8.72
CA VAL A 142 -18.96 6.73 -10.13
C VAL A 142 -19.77 5.83 -11.07
N ARG A 143 -20.01 4.57 -10.72
CA ARG A 143 -20.91 3.69 -11.49
C ARG A 143 -22.35 4.22 -11.52
N LYS A 144 -22.86 4.71 -10.38
CA LYS A 144 -24.20 5.34 -10.31
C LYS A 144 -24.26 6.59 -11.19
N LEU A 145 -23.22 7.43 -11.18
CA LEU A 145 -23.13 8.60 -12.06
C LEU A 145 -23.10 8.24 -13.54
N ALA A 146 -22.31 7.25 -13.92
CA ALA A 146 -22.10 6.86 -15.32
C ALA A 146 -23.29 6.09 -15.94
N HIS A 147 -24.35 5.78 -15.16
CA HIS A 147 -25.47 4.95 -15.60
C HIS A 147 -25.01 3.63 -16.28
N ALA A 148 -23.86 3.10 -15.87
CA ALA A 148 -23.19 2.02 -16.59
C ALA A 148 -23.89 0.67 -16.36
N PRO A 149 -24.01 -0.19 -17.40
CA PRO A 149 -24.61 -1.51 -17.26
C PRO A 149 -23.85 -2.35 -16.25
N SER A 150 -24.59 -3.17 -15.52
CA SER A 150 -24.03 -3.88 -14.39
C SER A 150 -23.11 -5.03 -14.78
N THR A 151 -22.25 -5.42 -13.84
CA THR A 151 -21.26 -6.47 -14.01
C THR A 151 -21.78 -7.81 -14.53
N PRO A 152 -22.98 -8.34 -14.16
CA PRO A 152 -23.52 -9.54 -14.79
C PRO A 152 -23.87 -9.37 -16.28
N THR A 153 -24.27 -8.18 -16.71
CA THR A 153 -24.51 -7.88 -18.14
C THR A 153 -23.17 -7.85 -18.88
N LEU A 154 -22.12 -7.26 -18.30
CA LEU A 154 -20.77 -7.26 -18.87
C LEU A 154 -20.15 -8.66 -18.93
N VAL A 155 -20.28 -9.46 -17.87
CA VAL A 155 -19.80 -10.85 -17.84
C VAL A 155 -20.51 -11.69 -18.90
N ARG A 156 -21.81 -11.50 -19.12
CA ARG A 156 -22.54 -12.16 -20.20
C ARG A 156 -22.05 -11.73 -21.58
N LEU A 157 -21.76 -10.44 -21.77
CA LEU A 157 -21.23 -9.91 -23.03
C LEU A 157 -19.80 -10.42 -23.31
N VAL A 158 -18.95 -10.52 -22.29
CA VAL A 158 -17.59 -11.08 -22.41
C VAL A 158 -17.63 -12.60 -22.60
N ALA A 159 -18.48 -13.32 -21.86
CA ALA A 159 -18.67 -14.76 -22.02
C ALA A 159 -19.27 -15.13 -23.39
N ALA A 160 -20.03 -14.22 -24.01
CA ALA A 160 -20.54 -14.37 -25.36
C ALA A 160 -19.49 -14.13 -26.46
N ASN A 161 -18.29 -13.63 -26.13
CA ASN A 161 -17.21 -13.38 -27.09
C ASN A 161 -15.85 -13.93 -26.60
N PRO A 162 -15.62 -15.25 -26.71
CA PRO A 162 -14.39 -15.87 -26.23
C PRO A 162 -13.22 -15.58 -27.18
N GLN A 163 -12.32 -14.67 -26.79
CA GLN A 163 -11.02 -14.51 -27.47
C GLN A 163 -10.02 -15.59 -27.02
N PRO A 164 -9.19 -16.12 -27.96
CA PRO A 164 -8.25 -17.22 -27.70
C PRO A 164 -7.13 -16.84 -26.71
N LEU A 165 -6.57 -17.87 -26.07
CA LEU A 165 -5.69 -17.75 -24.91
C LEU A 165 -4.21 -17.66 -25.33
N ASP A 166 -3.80 -16.46 -25.71
CA ASP A 166 -2.41 -16.14 -26.03
C ASP A 166 -1.70 -15.62 -24.76
N GLY A 167 -0.36 -15.65 -24.67
CA GLY A 167 0.37 -15.13 -23.49
C GLY A 167 0.03 -13.66 -23.15
N VAL A 168 -0.25 -12.85 -24.17
CA VAL A 168 -0.78 -11.48 -24.03
C VAL A 168 -2.24 -11.48 -23.56
N GLY A 169 -3.01 -12.49 -23.97
CA GLY A 169 -4.39 -12.72 -23.51
C GLY A 169 -4.49 -13.07 -22.02
N LEU A 170 -3.48 -13.70 -21.42
CA LEU A 170 -3.46 -13.97 -19.98
C LEU A 170 -3.28 -12.67 -19.17
N LEU A 171 -2.31 -11.82 -19.54
CA LEU A 171 -2.17 -10.51 -18.92
C LEU A 171 -3.41 -9.65 -19.18
N HIS A 172 -3.93 -9.65 -20.41
CA HIS A 172 -5.15 -8.91 -20.72
C HIS A 172 -6.35 -9.38 -19.90
N ARG A 173 -6.51 -10.70 -19.68
CA ARG A 173 -7.53 -11.27 -18.79
C ARG A 173 -7.29 -10.94 -17.32
N PHE A 174 -6.04 -10.90 -16.87
CA PHE A 174 -5.69 -10.46 -15.52
C PHE A 174 -5.97 -8.96 -15.32
N LEU A 175 -5.69 -8.13 -16.32
CA LEU A 175 -5.99 -6.71 -16.34
C LEU A 175 -7.51 -6.46 -16.42
N ILE A 176 -8.25 -7.25 -17.20
CA ILE A 176 -9.72 -7.28 -17.20
C ILE A 176 -10.23 -7.69 -15.82
N LEU A 177 -9.70 -8.75 -15.22
CA LEU A 177 -10.08 -9.23 -13.89
C LEU A 177 -9.85 -8.15 -12.82
N LEU A 178 -8.67 -7.52 -12.83
CA LEU A 178 -8.34 -6.41 -11.94
C LEU A 178 -9.23 -5.18 -12.18
N SER A 179 -9.63 -4.95 -13.43
CA SER A 179 -10.52 -3.85 -13.81
C SER A 179 -11.98 -4.08 -13.42
N HIS A 180 -12.39 -5.30 -13.08
CA HIS A 180 -13.77 -5.60 -12.73
C HIS A 180 -13.94 -5.69 -11.20
N PRO A 181 -14.96 -5.03 -10.62
CA PRO A 181 -15.17 -5.00 -9.17
C PRO A 181 -15.49 -6.41 -8.66
N ALA A 182 -14.65 -7.00 -7.81
CA ALA A 182 -14.81 -8.09 -6.80
C ALA A 182 -15.87 -9.23 -6.92
N HIS A 183 -16.91 -9.16 -7.75
CA HIS A 183 -17.92 -10.20 -7.94
C HIS A 183 -17.41 -11.44 -8.68
N ALA A 184 -16.18 -11.46 -9.20
CA ALA A 184 -15.55 -12.69 -9.68
C ALA A 184 -15.36 -13.72 -8.55
N LEU A 185 -15.35 -13.27 -7.29
CA LEU A 185 -15.32 -14.12 -6.09
C LEU A 185 -16.73 -14.44 -5.57
N LEU A 186 -17.78 -13.83 -6.11
CA LEU A 186 -19.18 -14.07 -5.74
C LEU A 186 -19.84 -14.94 -6.81
N THR A 187 -20.66 -15.92 -6.40
CA THR A 187 -21.50 -16.66 -7.34
C THR A 187 -22.37 -15.69 -8.15
N PRO A 188 -22.60 -15.91 -9.46
CA PRO A 188 -23.33 -14.98 -10.34
C PRO A 188 -24.71 -14.58 -9.80
N GLN A 189 -25.40 -15.48 -9.09
CA GLN A 189 -26.68 -15.20 -8.44
C GLN A 189 -26.57 -14.13 -7.34
N LYS A 190 -25.60 -14.25 -6.43
CA LYS A 190 -25.41 -13.31 -5.31
C LYS A 190 -25.00 -11.92 -5.80
N ALA A 191 -24.20 -11.85 -6.86
CA ALA A 191 -23.85 -10.57 -7.48
C ALA A 191 -25.09 -9.87 -8.05
N LEU A 192 -25.98 -10.63 -8.72
CA LEU A 192 -27.24 -10.12 -9.26
C LEU A 192 -28.20 -9.69 -8.14
N GLU A 193 -28.25 -10.45 -7.04
CA GLU A 193 -29.08 -10.15 -5.87
C GLU A 193 -28.64 -8.87 -5.18
N ASN A 194 -27.36 -8.73 -4.81
CA ASN A 194 -26.80 -7.51 -4.22
C ASN A 194 -27.06 -6.28 -5.11
N GLN A 195 -26.95 -6.46 -6.43
CA GLN A 195 -27.22 -5.39 -7.37
C GLN A 195 -28.71 -5.02 -7.43
N ARG A 196 -29.61 -6.01 -7.40
CA ARG A 196 -31.07 -5.78 -7.35
C ARG A 196 -31.45 -5.06 -6.07
N LEU A 197 -30.91 -5.47 -4.92
CA LEU A 197 -31.12 -4.82 -3.63
C LEU A 197 -30.64 -3.37 -3.68
N GLN A 198 -29.44 -3.13 -4.21
CA GLN A 198 -28.88 -1.78 -4.32
C GLN A 198 -29.64 -0.89 -5.32
N THR A 199 -30.17 -1.47 -6.40
CA THR A 199 -31.00 -0.75 -7.37
C THR A 199 -32.39 -0.45 -6.80
N ALA A 200 -33.00 -1.39 -6.10
CA ALA A 200 -34.28 -1.21 -5.43
C ALA A 200 -34.19 -0.15 -4.32
N GLU A 201 -33.11 -0.16 -3.55
CA GLU A 201 -32.82 0.87 -2.54
C GLU A 201 -32.63 2.25 -3.19
N LEU A 202 -31.92 2.33 -4.32
CA LEU A 202 -31.74 3.58 -5.06
C LEU A 202 -33.05 4.10 -5.68
N LEU A 203 -33.94 3.22 -6.14
CA LEU A 203 -35.26 3.60 -6.63
C LEU A 203 -36.19 4.06 -5.50
N ALA A 204 -36.06 3.45 -4.31
CA ALA A 204 -36.81 3.82 -3.12
C ALA A 204 -36.32 5.15 -2.51
N ASN A 205 -35.00 5.37 -2.52
CA ASN A 205 -34.33 6.57 -2.02
C ASN A 205 -33.35 7.09 -3.09
N PRO A 206 -33.82 7.89 -4.06
CA PRO A 206 -32.95 8.44 -5.08
C PRO A 206 -31.98 9.43 -4.44
N ILE A 207 -30.74 9.00 -4.25
CA ILE A 207 -29.66 9.88 -3.79
C ILE A 207 -29.40 10.90 -4.91
N PRO A 208 -29.48 12.22 -4.64
CA PRO A 208 -29.22 13.22 -5.64
C PRO A 208 -27.76 13.14 -6.13
N ARG A 209 -27.55 13.33 -7.43
CA ARG A 209 -26.22 13.33 -8.10
C ARG A 209 -25.18 14.18 -7.35
N GLN A 210 -25.58 15.35 -6.88
CA GLN A 210 -24.73 16.28 -6.12
C GLN A 210 -24.22 15.68 -4.79
N GLU A 211 -25.03 14.86 -4.12
CA GLU A 211 -24.65 14.20 -2.88
C GLU A 211 -23.66 13.07 -3.14
N LEU A 212 -23.85 12.28 -4.22
CA LEU A 212 -22.87 11.28 -4.65
C LEU A 212 -21.50 11.92 -4.97
N LEU A 213 -21.50 13.08 -5.65
CA LEU A 213 -20.28 13.84 -5.94
C LEU A 213 -19.57 14.28 -4.64
N LYS A 214 -20.31 14.84 -3.67
CA LYS A 214 -19.75 15.28 -2.38
C LYS A 214 -19.17 14.12 -1.57
N ILE A 215 -19.90 13.01 -1.46
CA ILE A 215 -19.45 11.82 -0.71
C ILE A 215 -18.17 11.26 -1.33
N THR A 216 -18.12 11.21 -2.66
CA THR A 216 -16.94 10.70 -3.38
C THR A 216 -15.74 11.62 -3.20
N ALA A 217 -15.93 12.94 -3.36
CA ALA A 217 -14.88 13.94 -3.15
C ALA A 217 -14.34 13.92 -1.72
N ALA A 218 -15.20 13.84 -0.71
CA ALA A 218 -14.77 13.72 0.68
C ALA A 218 -13.94 12.44 0.91
N GLY A 219 -14.33 11.32 0.28
CA GLY A 219 -13.56 10.07 0.29
C GLY A 219 -12.17 10.24 -0.30
N HIS A 220 -12.03 10.97 -1.41
CA HIS A 220 -10.72 11.26 -2.02
C HIS A 220 -9.86 12.15 -1.13
N SER A 221 -10.42 13.16 -0.46
CA SER A 221 -9.71 13.96 0.53
C SER A 221 -9.13 13.10 1.65
N ILE A 222 -9.91 12.16 2.19
CA ILE A 222 -9.43 11.22 3.22
C ILE A 222 -8.31 10.33 2.67
N ALA A 223 -8.47 9.81 1.45
CA ALA A 223 -7.44 8.98 0.81
C ALA A 223 -6.12 9.74 0.64
N ILE A 224 -6.15 11.02 0.26
CA ILE A 224 -4.96 11.89 0.19
C ILE A 224 -4.25 11.94 1.55
N PHE A 225 -4.98 12.19 2.64
CA PHE A 225 -4.38 12.22 3.98
C PHE A 225 -3.74 10.88 4.37
N LEU A 226 -4.39 9.76 4.04
CA LEU A 226 -3.85 8.43 4.32
C LEU A 226 -2.56 8.15 3.53
N LEU A 227 -2.53 8.48 2.23
CA LEU A 227 -1.35 8.29 1.38
C LEU A 227 -0.19 9.20 1.79
N VAL A 228 -0.46 10.46 2.14
CA VAL A 228 0.55 11.36 2.73
C VAL A 228 1.07 10.80 4.06
N GLY A 229 0.18 10.27 4.90
CA GLY A 229 0.53 9.57 6.14
C GLY A 229 1.50 8.40 5.90
N ILE A 230 1.26 7.59 4.87
CA ILE A 230 2.17 6.51 4.46
C ILE A 230 3.54 7.08 4.10
N ILE A 231 3.62 8.13 3.27
CA ILE A 231 4.91 8.75 2.90
C ILE A 231 5.66 9.23 4.15
N LEU A 232 4.98 9.93 5.06
CA LEU A 232 5.58 10.42 6.30
C LEU A 232 6.09 9.28 7.18
N LEU A 233 5.34 8.19 7.32
CA LEU A 233 5.77 7.01 8.08
C LEU A 233 6.99 6.34 7.44
N GLN A 234 7.05 6.23 6.11
CA GLN A 234 8.18 5.62 5.42
C GLN A 234 9.45 6.49 5.54
N LEU A 235 9.32 7.81 5.49
CA LEU A 235 10.42 8.74 5.78
C LEU A 235 10.85 8.68 7.25
N GLY A 236 9.89 8.58 8.18
CA GLY A 236 10.15 8.42 9.60
C GLY A 236 10.89 7.13 9.92
N LYS A 237 10.52 6.02 9.26
CA LYS A 237 11.22 4.74 9.36
C LYS A 237 12.67 4.86 8.91
N LEU A 238 12.91 5.48 7.75
CA LEU A 238 14.26 5.70 7.23
C LEU A 238 15.11 6.52 8.22
N TYR A 239 14.52 7.57 8.80
CA TYR A 239 15.20 8.38 9.82
C TYR A 239 15.54 7.56 11.07
N ALA A 240 14.59 6.77 11.59
CA ALA A 240 14.78 5.93 12.76
C ALA A 240 15.90 4.89 12.53
N GLU A 241 15.92 4.23 11.38
CA GLU A 241 16.95 3.23 11.04
C GLU A 241 18.35 3.85 10.92
N ILE A 242 18.45 5.06 10.35
CA ILE A 242 19.73 5.79 10.26
C ILE A 242 20.24 6.13 11.67
N GLU A 243 19.36 6.57 12.55
CA GLU A 243 19.75 6.96 13.90
C GLU A 243 20.14 5.77 14.76
N ASP A 244 19.36 4.68 14.73
CA ASP A 244 19.68 3.42 15.41
C ASP A 244 21.04 2.86 14.96
N ALA A 245 21.36 2.98 13.66
CA ALA A 245 22.65 2.55 13.13
C ALA A 245 23.83 3.35 13.69
N LYS A 246 23.68 4.68 13.84
CA LYS A 246 24.70 5.55 14.44
C LYS A 246 24.93 5.22 15.90
N LEU A 247 23.87 5.08 16.70
CA LEU A 247 24.01 4.74 18.13
C LEU A 247 24.71 3.39 18.30
N LYS A 248 24.29 2.37 17.54
CA LYS A 248 24.93 1.04 17.60
C LYS A 248 26.40 1.07 17.18
N ALA A 249 26.80 1.95 16.25
CA ALA A 249 28.20 2.14 15.90
C ALA A 249 29.01 2.77 17.06
N GLN A 250 28.48 3.80 17.71
CA GLN A 250 29.13 4.46 18.86
C GLN A 250 29.32 3.49 20.04
N PHE A 251 28.30 2.70 20.39
CA PHE A 251 28.41 1.70 21.45
C PHE A 251 29.46 0.63 21.17
N ARG A 252 29.58 0.16 19.91
CA ARG A 252 30.62 -0.82 19.53
C ARG A 252 32.02 -0.24 19.65
N LEU A 253 32.22 1.02 19.25
CA LEU A 253 33.50 1.71 19.43
C LEU A 253 33.84 1.83 20.93
N GLN A 254 32.87 2.24 21.76
CA GLN A 254 33.06 2.35 23.20
C GLN A 254 33.39 1.01 23.87
N GLN A 255 32.68 -0.07 23.52
CA GLN A 255 32.99 -1.42 24.01
C GLN A 255 34.39 -1.88 23.57
N SER A 256 34.79 -1.60 22.33
CA SER A 256 36.13 -1.94 21.84
C SER A 256 37.23 -1.22 22.62
N GLN A 257 37.03 0.07 22.94
CA GLN A 257 37.96 0.85 23.74
C GLN A 257 38.06 0.33 25.18
N LEU A 258 36.91 0.06 25.82
CA LEU A 258 36.87 -0.53 27.16
C LEU A 258 37.55 -1.90 27.22
N SER A 259 37.41 -2.72 26.18
CA SER A 259 38.06 -4.04 26.12
C SER A 259 39.58 -3.96 25.97
N LYS A 260 40.10 -2.93 25.26
CA LYS A 260 41.54 -2.69 25.14
C LYS A 260 42.14 -2.23 26.47
N LEU A 261 41.48 -1.25 27.13
CA LEU A 261 41.90 -0.76 28.44
C LEU A 261 41.98 -1.87 29.50
N LYS A 262 41.08 -2.85 29.46
CA LYS A 262 41.11 -4.02 30.37
C LYS A 262 42.21 -5.04 30.07
N LYS A 263 42.78 -5.08 28.86
CA LYS A 263 43.92 -5.95 28.52
C LYS A 263 45.27 -5.30 28.85
N ASP A 264 45.28 -3.97 28.96
CA ASP A 264 46.46 -3.19 29.27
C ASP A 264 46.67 -3.00 30.80
N GLN A 265 45.69 -3.42 31.62
CA GLN A 265 45.78 -3.54 33.09
C GLN A 265 46.06 -4.99 33.50
#